data_AF-A0AAN6XRA6-F1
#
_entry.id   AF-A0AAN6XRA6-F1
#
_cell.length_a   1.000
_cell.length_b   1.000
_cell.length_c   1.000
_cell.angle_alpha   90.00
_cell.angle_beta   90.00
_cell.angle_gamma   90.00
#
_symmetry.space_group_name_H-M   'P 1'
#
loop_
_entity.id
_entity.type
_entity.pdbx_description
1 polymer ?
#
loop_
_entity_poly.entity_id
_entity_poly.type
_entity_poly.pdbx_seq_one_letter_code
_entity_poly.pdbx_strand_id
1 'polypeptide(L)'
;MSALSEAAKILMALRFEAVAYSDLEVGAEHAADKAPVNICLVGERDRGLAGFTAHRNATARPETEHAYRQTKSNQDPFRPMTPVHGSISKPAVASEDGYAMGRLTRNVSFETQVDSSGLEDLHISDSVGLPETDRILQNRANAACPRSVLKALTAAYVEAQTVGNDSFISTLGQSSPNFLYIENNAVFGNLSMSSLAVPIKPDAHRSIHDVEQCASVTEIIAATQEHPYVLHTRILWQATPDNLSVSGINLVEAVVTDEGDWLFNATGTLNLNAPEKWDPIPVVAQESRAKIQSLGDWYFDRFGDVSRGDVPWHAEPCYRLEGGLPARGTKQGEDCIHVMPASIKIPYRRYVVDEEMGAVDIFMGFPGLDRTQGLAPMPDSHLFRVEGGKVRYCHTVSACVTAGCGIGEIEWPDRR
;
A
#
# COMPACT_ATOMS: atom_id res chain seq x y z
N MET A 1 10.89 19.48 -18.35
CA MET A 1 10.81 18.93 -19.74
C MET A 1 11.77 17.76 -20.01
N SER A 2 12.69 17.39 -19.09
CA SER A 2 13.63 16.26 -19.32
C SER A 2 13.11 14.89 -18.89
N ALA A 3 12.27 14.77 -17.84
CA ALA A 3 11.75 13.48 -17.37
C ALA A 3 10.75 12.81 -18.34
N LEU A 4 9.91 13.62 -19.02
CA LEU A 4 9.01 13.12 -20.07
C LEU A 4 9.76 12.58 -21.29
N SER A 5 10.96 13.10 -21.55
CA SER A 5 11.81 12.63 -22.65
C SER A 5 12.41 11.26 -22.35
N GLU A 6 12.83 11.01 -21.11
CA GLU A 6 13.45 9.73 -20.74
C GLU A 6 12.42 8.61 -20.58
N ALA A 7 11.25 8.87 -20.00
CA ALA A 7 10.16 7.90 -19.94
C ALA A 7 9.61 7.55 -21.34
N ALA A 8 9.51 8.53 -22.24
CA ALA A 8 9.14 8.28 -23.63
C ALA A 8 10.22 7.51 -24.40
N LYS A 9 11.51 7.75 -24.11
CA LYS A 9 12.62 6.94 -24.65
C LYS A 9 12.62 5.52 -24.11
N ILE A 10 12.27 5.29 -22.84
CA ILE A 10 12.12 3.93 -22.28
C ILE A 10 10.95 3.21 -22.95
N LEU A 11 9.80 3.88 -23.12
CA LEU A 11 8.66 3.32 -23.85
C LEU A 11 9.00 3.04 -25.33
N MET A 12 9.75 3.93 -26.00
CA MET A 12 10.20 3.71 -27.38
C MET A 12 11.27 2.63 -27.49
N ALA A 13 12.25 2.58 -26.58
CA ALA A 13 13.32 1.59 -26.60
C ALA A 13 12.79 0.17 -26.37
N LEU A 14 11.82 0.02 -25.45
CA LEU A 14 11.11 -1.25 -25.25
C LEU A 14 10.25 -1.65 -26.47
N ARG A 15 9.80 -0.67 -27.27
CA ARG A 15 9.11 -0.92 -28.54
C ARG A 15 10.07 -1.33 -29.67
N PHE A 16 11.32 -0.89 -29.64
CA PHE A 16 12.31 -1.17 -30.69
C PHE A 16 13.02 -2.52 -30.53
N GLU A 17 13.26 -3.00 -29.30
CA GLU A 17 13.84 -4.35 -29.10
C GLU A 17 12.86 -5.48 -29.49
N ALA A 18 11.55 -5.25 -29.40
CA ALA A 18 10.54 -6.22 -29.84
C ALA A 18 10.39 -6.31 -31.38
N VAL A 19 10.83 -5.28 -32.12
CA VAL A 19 10.71 -5.23 -33.60
C VAL A 19 11.97 -5.76 -34.31
N ALA A 20 13.09 -5.92 -33.60
CA ALA A 20 14.33 -6.41 -34.19
C ALA A 20 14.33 -7.90 -34.59
N TYR A 21 13.21 -8.62 -34.42
CA TYR A 21 13.05 -10.02 -34.84
C TYR A 21 12.04 -10.26 -35.97
N SER A 22 11.54 -9.20 -36.62
CA SER A 22 10.66 -9.34 -37.79
C SER A 22 11.03 -8.35 -38.89
N ASP A 23 11.64 -8.89 -39.93
CA ASP A 23 11.57 -8.51 -41.35
C ASP A 23 12.22 -7.20 -41.85
N LEU A 24 13.31 -7.43 -42.60
CA LEU A 24 13.53 -7.05 -44.01
C LEU A 24 12.56 -6.05 -44.68
N GLU A 25 13.18 -5.00 -45.23
CA GLU A 25 12.84 -4.19 -46.42
C GLU A 25 11.41 -3.63 -46.62
N VAL A 26 11.30 -2.30 -46.67
CA VAL A 26 11.05 -1.48 -47.90
C VAL A 26 10.68 -0.03 -47.50
N GLY A 27 11.51 0.93 -47.94
CA GLY A 27 11.12 2.15 -48.68
C GLY A 27 10.24 3.28 -48.07
N ALA A 28 10.87 4.45 -47.94
CA ALA A 28 10.43 5.77 -48.46
C ALA A 28 9.61 6.77 -47.58
N GLU A 29 10.33 7.82 -47.16
CA GLU A 29 10.16 9.27 -47.48
C GLU A 29 9.08 10.22 -46.85
N HIS A 30 9.62 11.40 -46.47
CA HIS A 30 9.06 12.79 -46.35
C HIS A 30 8.25 13.19 -45.09
N ALA A 31 8.76 14.08 -44.20
CA ALA A 31 8.82 15.57 -44.22
C ALA A 31 7.43 16.26 -44.08
N ALA A 32 7.19 17.38 -43.38
CA ALA A 32 7.90 18.29 -42.48
C ALA A 32 6.88 19.30 -41.88
N ASP A 33 7.29 20.04 -40.84
CA ASP A 33 7.01 21.47 -40.55
C ASP A 33 5.72 21.99 -39.83
N LYS A 34 6.01 22.63 -38.66
CA LYS A 34 5.69 24.01 -38.19
C LYS A 34 4.28 24.45 -37.74
N ALA A 35 4.16 24.64 -36.41
CA ALA A 35 3.78 25.84 -35.60
C ALA A 35 3.33 27.17 -36.28
N PRO A 36 2.93 28.23 -35.53
CA PRO A 36 2.13 28.39 -34.29
C PRO A 36 1.06 29.52 -34.39
N VAL A 37 0.25 29.78 -33.35
CA VAL A 37 -0.47 31.08 -33.17
C VAL A 37 -0.50 31.53 -31.70
N ASN A 38 -0.06 32.77 -31.47
CA ASN A 38 -0.18 33.58 -30.24
C ASN A 38 -1.52 34.32 -30.19
N ILE A 39 -2.14 34.47 -29.01
CA ILE A 39 -2.98 35.63 -28.67
C ILE A 39 -2.77 36.05 -27.20
N CYS A 40 -2.62 37.36 -27.02
CA CYS A 40 -2.40 38.10 -25.79
C CYS A 40 -3.71 38.52 -25.07
N LEU A 41 -3.63 38.49 -23.73
CA LEU A 41 -3.94 39.55 -22.74
C LEU A 41 -5.38 40.05 -22.42
N VAL A 42 -5.50 40.31 -21.10
CA VAL A 42 -6.25 41.33 -20.32
C VAL A 42 -7.61 40.95 -19.69
N GLY A 43 -7.67 41.04 -18.34
CA GLY A 43 -8.62 41.97 -17.70
C GLY A 43 -9.53 41.49 -16.55
N GLU A 44 -9.03 41.64 -15.32
CA GLU A 44 -9.70 42.14 -14.08
C GLU A 44 -11.09 41.66 -13.62
N ARG A 45 -11.20 41.23 -12.34
CA ARG A 45 -11.80 42.04 -11.25
C ARG A 45 -11.82 41.32 -9.90
N ASP A 46 -11.11 41.91 -8.94
CA ASP A 46 -11.24 41.69 -7.49
C ASP A 46 -12.49 42.37 -6.91
N ARG A 47 -13.18 41.71 -5.96
CA ARG A 47 -13.86 42.34 -4.81
C ARG A 47 -13.93 41.35 -3.65
N GLY A 48 -13.32 41.71 -2.53
CA GLY A 48 -13.41 41.01 -1.25
C GLY A 48 -14.01 41.88 -0.14
N LEU A 49 -14.51 41.15 0.86
CA LEU A 49 -14.57 41.44 2.31
C LEU A 49 -15.61 42.41 2.88
N ALA A 50 -16.46 41.85 3.75
CA ALA A 50 -16.92 42.44 5.00
C ALA A 50 -17.03 41.34 6.07
N GLY A 51 -16.45 41.58 7.25
CA GLY A 51 -16.48 40.68 8.41
C GLY A 51 -17.45 41.15 9.50
N PHE A 52 -17.73 40.27 10.47
CA PHE A 52 -18.34 40.61 11.76
C PHE A 52 -17.85 39.64 12.84
N THR A 53 -17.51 40.18 14.01
CA THR A 53 -17.02 39.54 15.24
C THR A 53 -17.94 39.85 16.43
N ALA A 54 -18.07 38.90 17.38
CA ALA A 54 -18.40 39.05 18.82
C ALA A 54 -18.89 37.67 19.36
N HIS A 55 -18.76 37.21 20.61
CA HIS A 55 -18.02 37.55 21.83
C HIS A 55 -18.12 36.32 22.80
N ARG A 56 -17.23 36.23 23.79
CA ARG A 56 -17.02 35.13 24.77
C ARG A 56 -17.90 35.15 26.04
N ASN A 57 -17.82 34.02 26.80
CA ASN A 57 -17.72 33.81 28.28
C ASN A 57 -18.86 32.94 28.87
N ALA A 58 -18.65 31.75 29.48
CA ALA A 58 -17.85 31.27 30.63
C ALA A 58 -18.67 31.16 31.94
N THR A 59 -18.61 30.02 32.64
CA THR A 59 -18.66 29.85 34.14
C THR A 59 -18.60 28.36 34.55
N ALA A 60 -18.14 28.09 35.79
CA ALA A 60 -17.56 26.83 36.28
C ALA A 60 -18.15 26.32 37.63
N ARG A 61 -17.78 25.05 37.99
CA ARG A 61 -17.68 24.35 39.32
C ARG A 61 -18.92 23.65 39.94
N PRO A 62 -18.79 22.69 40.91
CA PRO A 62 -17.63 21.89 41.43
C PRO A 62 -17.88 20.35 41.63
N GLU A 63 -16.87 19.65 42.18
CA GLU A 63 -16.61 18.20 42.38
C GLU A 63 -17.45 17.42 43.43
N THR A 64 -17.43 16.07 43.38
CA THR A 64 -17.42 15.16 44.56
C THR A 64 -16.90 13.74 44.23
N GLU A 65 -16.07 13.18 45.13
CA GLU A 65 -15.43 11.84 45.14
C GLU A 65 -16.36 10.69 45.52
N HIS A 66 -16.20 9.49 44.93
CA HIS A 66 -16.53 8.19 45.56
C HIS A 66 -15.66 7.03 45.01
N ALA A 67 -15.10 6.25 45.94
CA ALA A 67 -14.24 5.09 45.72
C ALA A 67 -15.02 3.80 45.38
N TYR A 68 -14.47 2.86 44.57
CA TYR A 68 -14.83 1.42 44.66
C TYR A 68 -13.87 0.42 43.93
N ARG A 69 -13.48 -0.63 44.68
CA ARG A 69 -13.23 -2.08 44.39
C ARG A 69 -12.66 -2.56 43.03
N GLN A 70 -11.48 -3.19 43.10
CA GLN A 70 -10.79 -3.91 42.01
C GLN A 70 -11.40 -5.29 41.70
N THR A 71 -11.53 -5.64 40.42
CA THR A 71 -11.79 -7.01 39.91
C THR A 71 -10.71 -7.42 38.91
N LYS A 72 -10.55 -8.74 38.66
CA LYS A 72 -9.48 -9.40 37.89
C LYS A 72 -9.45 -9.12 36.37
N SER A 73 -9.80 -7.91 35.94
CA SER A 73 -9.79 -7.44 34.54
C SER A 73 -8.63 -6.47 34.24
N ASN A 74 -7.69 -6.28 35.18
CA ASN A 74 -6.66 -5.24 35.14
C ASN A 74 -5.28 -5.74 34.65
N GLN A 75 -5.22 -6.69 33.71
CA GLN A 75 -3.94 -7.20 33.16
C GLN A 75 -3.76 -6.97 31.66
N ASP A 76 -4.50 -6.02 31.07
CA ASP A 76 -4.21 -5.51 29.73
C ASP A 76 -3.28 -4.29 29.83
N PRO A 77 -2.00 -4.39 29.44
CA PRO A 77 -1.06 -3.26 29.52
C PRO A 77 -1.35 -2.14 28.52
N PHE A 78 -2.33 -2.29 27.61
CA PHE A 78 -2.65 -1.30 26.58
C PHE A 78 -3.98 -0.56 26.79
N ARG A 79 -4.66 -0.77 27.93
CA ARG A 79 -5.92 -0.07 28.24
C ARG A 79 -5.65 1.19 29.09
N PRO A 80 -5.96 2.40 28.60
CA PRO A 80 -5.95 3.59 29.45
C PRO A 80 -7.06 3.47 30.50
N MET A 81 -6.73 3.69 31.78
CA MET A 81 -7.74 3.80 32.84
C MET A 81 -8.61 5.03 32.56
N THR A 82 -9.85 4.80 32.13
CA THR A 82 -10.82 5.88 31.89
C THR A 82 -11.53 6.22 33.21
N PRO A 83 -11.69 7.52 33.58
CA PRO A 83 -12.48 7.89 34.74
C PRO A 83 -13.97 7.58 34.52
N VAL A 84 -14.61 6.96 35.51
CA VAL A 84 -16.06 6.77 35.53
C VAL A 84 -16.74 8.12 35.77
N HIS A 85 -17.60 8.57 34.86
CA HIS A 85 -18.56 9.63 35.11
C HIS A 85 -19.99 9.10 34.94
N GLY A 86 -20.80 9.29 35.98
CA GLY A 86 -22.16 8.79 36.11
C GLY A 86 -23.13 9.44 35.13
N SER A 87 -24.01 8.61 34.57
CA SER A 87 -25.13 9.04 33.75
C SER A 87 -26.25 9.59 34.63
N ILE A 88 -26.67 10.83 34.36
CA ILE A 88 -28.01 11.32 34.73
C ILE A 88 -28.85 11.32 33.46
N SER A 89 -29.85 10.45 33.43
CA SER A 89 -30.87 10.36 32.40
C SER A 89 -32.02 11.34 32.69
N LYS A 90 -32.46 12.09 31.66
CA LYS A 90 -33.85 12.58 31.52
C LYS A 90 -34.23 12.71 30.03
N PRO A 91 -35.53 12.61 29.68
CA PRO A 91 -35.96 12.01 28.42
C PRO A 91 -36.42 12.99 27.32
N ALA A 92 -36.33 12.48 26.09
CA ALA A 92 -37.10 12.68 24.85
C ALA A 92 -37.90 13.98 24.61
N VAL A 93 -37.66 14.59 23.44
CA VAL A 93 -38.71 15.09 22.54
C VAL A 93 -38.31 14.79 21.09
N ALA A 94 -39.21 14.17 20.34
CA ALA A 94 -39.11 13.93 18.90
C ALA A 94 -39.55 15.17 18.11
N SER A 95 -38.89 15.44 16.99
CA SER A 95 -39.50 16.16 15.87
C SER A 95 -39.07 15.50 14.56
N GLU A 96 -40.06 15.03 13.81
CA GLU A 96 -39.95 14.57 12.44
C GLU A 96 -39.70 15.75 11.50
N ASP A 97 -38.87 15.53 10.49
CA ASP A 97 -38.76 16.19 9.17
C ASP A 97 -37.38 15.71 8.63
N GLY A 98 -37.25 14.81 7.66
CA GLY A 98 -37.86 14.81 6.34
C GLY A 98 -36.77 15.07 5.30
N TYR A 99 -35.93 14.08 4.96
CA TYR A 99 -35.17 14.08 3.70
C TYR A 99 -34.83 12.66 3.27
N ALA A 100 -35.60 12.14 2.31
CA ALA A 100 -35.35 10.88 1.63
C ALA A 100 -34.29 11.09 0.55
N MET A 101 -33.16 10.37 0.66
CA MET A 101 -32.22 10.16 -0.45
C MET A 101 -32.15 8.66 -0.74
N GLY A 102 -32.54 8.31 -1.95
CA GLY A 102 -32.74 6.94 -2.41
C GLY A 102 -31.46 6.11 -2.42
N ARG A 103 -31.51 4.96 -1.74
CA ARG A 103 -30.59 3.85 -1.94
C ARG A 103 -30.91 3.16 -3.27
N LEU A 104 -30.00 3.28 -4.23
CA LEU A 104 -29.91 2.35 -5.36
C LEU A 104 -29.20 1.08 -4.89
N THR A 105 -29.96 0.10 -4.40
CA THR A 105 -29.49 -1.28 -4.24
C THR A 105 -29.69 -2.01 -5.57
N ARG A 106 -28.61 -2.26 -6.32
CA ARG A 106 -28.63 -3.24 -7.41
C ARG A 106 -28.31 -4.62 -6.82
N ASN A 107 -29.33 -5.48 -6.79
CA ASN A 107 -29.16 -6.92 -6.59
C ASN A 107 -28.51 -7.50 -7.85
N VAL A 108 -27.32 -8.08 -7.71
CA VAL A 108 -26.73 -8.95 -8.75
C VAL A 108 -26.89 -10.38 -8.25
N SER A 109 -27.85 -11.09 -8.83
CA SER A 109 -28.02 -12.54 -8.71
C SER A 109 -27.07 -13.24 -9.67
N PHE A 110 -26.20 -14.10 -9.16
CA PHE A 110 -25.39 -15.01 -9.97
C PHE A 110 -26.18 -16.31 -10.16
N GLU A 111 -26.71 -16.53 -11.36
CA GLU A 111 -27.13 -17.86 -11.81
C GLU A 111 -25.91 -18.61 -12.34
N THR A 112 -25.59 -19.73 -11.70
CA THR A 112 -24.64 -20.72 -12.19
C THR A 112 -25.28 -21.49 -13.34
N GLN A 113 -24.86 -21.22 -14.58
CA GLN A 113 -25.05 -22.15 -15.69
C GLN A 113 -23.88 -23.13 -15.73
N VAL A 114 -24.17 -24.36 -15.35
CA VAL A 114 -23.37 -25.55 -15.66
C VAL A 114 -23.60 -25.82 -17.14
N ASP A 115 -22.55 -25.76 -17.95
CA ASP A 115 -22.59 -26.31 -19.29
C ASP A 115 -21.56 -27.43 -19.42
N SER A 116 -22.07 -28.60 -19.82
CA SER A 116 -21.39 -29.88 -19.88
C SER A 116 -21.22 -30.28 -21.34
N SER A 117 -19.98 -30.20 -21.82
CA SER A 117 -19.50 -30.90 -23.01
C SER A 117 -17.98 -31.02 -22.85
N GLY A 118 -17.38 -32.17 -22.57
CA GLY A 118 -17.53 -33.41 -23.34
C GLY A 118 -16.54 -33.37 -24.49
N LEU A 119 -15.26 -33.65 -24.22
CA LEU A 119 -14.24 -33.98 -25.22
C LEU A 119 -13.17 -34.87 -24.58
N GLU A 120 -12.77 -35.86 -25.36
CA GLU A 120 -12.34 -37.18 -24.96
C GLU A 120 -10.88 -37.26 -24.48
N ASP A 121 -10.63 -38.24 -23.61
CA ASP A 121 -9.32 -38.71 -23.19
C ASP A 121 -8.47 -39.16 -24.38
N LEU A 122 -7.26 -38.58 -24.51
CA LEU A 122 -6.18 -39.21 -25.26
C LEU A 122 -5.06 -39.58 -24.27
N HIS A 123 -5.03 -40.85 -23.90
CA HIS A 123 -3.88 -41.48 -23.27
C HIS A 123 -2.70 -41.48 -24.25
N ILE A 124 -1.64 -40.73 -23.94
CA ILE A 124 -0.30 -41.01 -24.46
C ILE A 124 0.57 -41.34 -23.25
N SER A 125 0.75 -42.64 -23.04
CA SER A 125 1.89 -43.17 -22.30
C SER A 125 3.10 -43.09 -23.21
N ASP A 126 4.09 -42.25 -22.88
CA ASP A 126 5.47 -42.54 -23.26
C ASP A 126 6.43 -41.93 -22.24
N SER A 127 7.08 -42.84 -21.52
CA SER A 127 8.20 -42.61 -20.63
C SER A 127 9.46 -42.37 -21.45
N VAL A 128 9.88 -41.11 -21.58
CA VAL A 128 11.25 -40.74 -21.96
C VAL A 128 11.72 -39.64 -21.01
N GLY A 129 12.74 -39.95 -20.21
CA GLY A 129 13.33 -39.00 -19.27
C GLY A 129 13.96 -37.83 -20.03
N LEU A 130 13.39 -36.64 -19.84
CA LEU A 130 13.96 -35.37 -20.30
C LEU A 130 14.93 -34.81 -19.24
N PRO A 131 16.03 -34.16 -19.66
CA PRO A 131 17.06 -33.66 -18.75
C PRO A 131 16.53 -32.58 -17.80
N GLU A 132 17.15 -32.50 -16.62
CA GLU A 132 16.79 -31.63 -15.49
C GLU A 132 16.75 -30.11 -15.81
N THR A 133 17.21 -29.72 -17.00
CA THR A 133 17.14 -28.36 -17.55
C THR A 133 15.76 -27.97 -18.09
N ASP A 134 14.91 -28.92 -18.52
CA ASP A 134 13.57 -28.60 -19.04
C ASP A 134 12.55 -28.33 -17.93
N ARG A 135 12.86 -28.73 -16.70
CA ARG A 135 12.04 -28.40 -15.52
C ARG A 135 12.12 -26.92 -15.14
N ILE A 136 13.14 -26.19 -15.63
CA ILE A 136 13.39 -24.77 -15.31
C ILE A 136 12.57 -23.83 -16.23
N LEU A 137 12.05 -24.31 -17.36
CA LEU A 137 11.25 -23.51 -18.29
C LEU A 137 9.73 -23.66 -18.11
N GLN A 138 9.25 -24.68 -17.39
CA GLN A 138 7.82 -24.97 -17.28
C GLN A 138 7.06 -24.23 -16.15
N ASN A 139 7.74 -23.45 -15.30
CA ASN A 139 7.08 -22.62 -14.28
C ASN A 139 6.79 -21.17 -14.72
N ARG A 140 7.06 -20.79 -15.98
CA ARG A 140 6.81 -19.42 -16.49
C ARG A 140 5.44 -19.23 -17.15
N ALA A 141 4.53 -20.19 -17.03
CA ALA A 141 3.28 -20.20 -17.80
C ALA A 141 2.24 -19.13 -17.38
N ASN A 142 2.43 -18.40 -16.28
CA ASN A 142 1.42 -17.48 -15.74
C ASN A 142 1.92 -16.04 -15.45
N ALA A 143 3.09 -15.63 -15.97
CA ALA A 143 3.53 -14.24 -15.81
C ALA A 143 2.67 -13.30 -16.69
N ALA A 144 1.89 -12.42 -16.06
CA ALA A 144 1.14 -11.37 -16.74
C ALA A 144 2.05 -10.26 -17.27
N CYS A 145 3.19 -9.99 -16.61
CA CYS A 145 4.14 -8.96 -17.05
C CYS A 145 5.60 -9.36 -16.84
N PRO A 146 6.53 -8.97 -17.75
CA PRO A 146 7.94 -9.22 -17.56
C PRO A 146 8.49 -8.39 -16.40
N ARG A 147 9.28 -9.01 -15.51
CA ARG A 147 9.89 -8.32 -14.36
C ARG A 147 10.75 -7.13 -14.76
N SER A 148 11.47 -7.21 -15.88
CA SER A 148 12.29 -6.10 -16.40
C SER A 148 11.45 -4.85 -16.72
N VAL A 149 10.27 -5.05 -17.30
CA VAL A 149 9.30 -3.97 -17.58
C VAL A 149 8.79 -3.37 -16.27
N LEU A 150 8.39 -4.20 -15.30
CA LEU A 150 7.94 -3.73 -14.00
C LEU A 150 9.03 -2.93 -13.26
N LYS A 151 10.28 -3.39 -13.29
CA LYS A 151 11.43 -2.67 -12.72
C LYS A 151 11.61 -1.29 -13.35
N ALA A 152 11.59 -1.22 -14.69
CA ALA A 152 11.71 0.05 -15.41
C ALA A 152 10.56 1.03 -15.09
N LEU A 153 9.33 0.53 -15.02
CA LEU A 153 8.15 1.35 -14.68
C LEU A 153 8.19 1.85 -13.24
N THR A 154 8.60 1.01 -12.28
CA THR A 154 8.76 1.46 -10.89
C THR A 154 9.89 2.46 -10.71
N ALA A 155 10.99 2.33 -11.47
CA ALA A 155 12.06 3.33 -11.46
C ALA A 155 11.54 4.68 -11.99
N ALA A 156 10.78 4.67 -13.09
CA ALA A 156 10.15 5.88 -13.63
C ALA A 156 9.14 6.51 -12.64
N TYR A 157 8.38 5.68 -11.90
CA TYR A 157 7.53 6.17 -10.81
C TYR A 157 8.34 6.87 -9.71
N VAL A 158 9.44 6.26 -9.23
CA VAL A 158 10.30 6.87 -8.21
C VAL A 158 10.89 8.19 -8.71
N GLU A 159 11.36 8.27 -9.95
CA GLU A 159 11.87 9.51 -10.54
C GLU A 159 10.78 10.59 -10.60
N ALA A 160 9.57 10.22 -11.02
CA ALA A 160 8.43 11.14 -11.08
C ALA A 160 8.03 11.66 -9.68
N GLN A 161 7.96 10.77 -8.69
CA GLN A 161 7.68 11.12 -7.29
C GLN A 161 8.76 12.02 -6.69
N THR A 162 10.03 11.77 -7.02
CA THR A 162 11.19 12.56 -6.55
C THR A 162 11.05 14.04 -6.90
N VAL A 163 10.43 14.35 -8.04
CA VAL A 163 10.26 15.73 -8.52
C VAL A 163 8.81 16.24 -8.40
N GLY A 164 7.90 15.46 -7.82
CA GLY A 164 6.49 15.85 -7.67
C GLY A 164 5.77 16.01 -9.01
N ASN A 165 6.00 15.09 -9.94
CA ASN A 165 5.41 15.15 -11.27
C ASN A 165 4.41 14.01 -11.49
N ASP A 166 3.13 14.34 -11.41
CA ASP A 166 2.03 13.40 -11.63
C ASP A 166 1.85 12.98 -13.10
N SER A 167 2.50 13.66 -14.06
CA SER A 167 2.30 13.43 -15.50
C SER A 167 2.54 11.99 -15.92
N PHE A 168 3.50 11.29 -15.29
CA PHE A 168 3.78 9.88 -15.60
C PHE A 168 2.57 8.99 -15.30
N ILE A 169 2.00 9.12 -14.10
CA ILE A 169 0.81 8.39 -13.68
C ILE A 169 -0.43 8.86 -14.45
N SER A 170 -0.61 10.17 -14.60
CA SER A 170 -1.72 10.77 -15.36
C SER A 170 -1.76 10.27 -16.80
N THR A 171 -0.61 10.18 -17.48
CA THR A 171 -0.54 9.72 -18.88
C THR A 171 -0.85 8.24 -19.02
N LEU A 172 -0.27 7.38 -18.17
CA LEU A 172 -0.53 5.94 -18.23
C LEU A 172 -1.93 5.56 -17.71
N GLY A 173 -2.47 6.35 -16.78
CA GLY A 173 -3.84 6.18 -16.28
C GLY A 173 -4.90 6.48 -17.35
N GLN A 174 -4.64 7.43 -18.26
CA GLN A 174 -5.57 7.74 -19.36
C GLN A 174 -5.83 6.56 -20.31
N SER A 175 -4.92 5.57 -20.36
CA SER A 175 -5.12 4.34 -21.12
C SER A 175 -6.25 3.45 -20.57
N SER A 176 -6.64 3.64 -19.31
CA SER A 176 -7.69 2.86 -18.65
C SER A 176 -8.90 3.74 -18.32
N PRO A 177 -10.10 3.44 -18.86
CA PRO A 177 -11.29 4.25 -18.60
C PRO A 177 -11.76 4.20 -17.13
N ASN A 178 -11.24 3.25 -16.35
CA ASN A 178 -11.56 3.06 -14.94
C ASN A 178 -10.33 3.23 -14.04
N PHE A 179 -9.33 3.99 -14.51
CA PHE A 179 -8.17 4.32 -13.69
C PHE A 179 -8.60 5.00 -12.39
N LEU A 180 -8.07 4.50 -11.26
CA LEU A 180 -8.28 5.08 -9.94
C LEU A 180 -6.93 5.39 -9.29
N TYR A 181 -6.86 6.56 -8.68
CA TYR A 181 -5.82 6.90 -7.72
C TYR A 181 -6.45 7.05 -6.34
N ILE A 182 -5.97 6.25 -5.39
CA ILE A 182 -6.44 6.22 -4.01
C ILE A 182 -5.25 6.49 -3.11
N GLU A 183 -5.33 7.52 -2.28
CA GLU A 183 -4.29 7.85 -1.30
C GLU A 183 -4.97 8.00 0.06
N ASN A 184 -4.47 7.26 1.06
CA ASN A 184 -5.03 7.26 2.41
C ASN A 184 -6.57 7.09 2.43
N ASN A 185 -7.09 6.15 1.63
CA ASN A 185 -8.51 5.87 1.40
C ASN A 185 -9.33 7.00 0.73
N ALA A 186 -8.70 8.11 0.33
CA ALA A 186 -9.33 9.16 -0.45
C ALA A 186 -9.10 8.94 -1.96
N VAL A 187 -10.16 9.10 -2.76
CA VAL A 187 -10.09 9.01 -4.22
C VAL A 187 -9.81 10.39 -4.80
N PHE A 188 -8.78 10.52 -5.64
CA PHE A 188 -8.44 11.78 -6.29
C PHE A 188 -8.86 11.78 -7.76
N GLY A 189 -9.75 12.72 -8.12
CA GLY A 189 -10.10 12.99 -9.52
C GLY A 189 -9.12 13.93 -10.24
N ASN A 190 -8.28 14.64 -9.49
CA ASN A 190 -7.21 15.49 -10.01
C ASN A 190 -5.92 15.18 -9.24
N LEU A 191 -4.94 14.59 -9.94
CA LEU A 191 -3.70 14.13 -9.33
C LEU A 191 -2.78 15.27 -8.88
N SER A 192 -2.97 16.49 -9.39
CA SER A 192 -2.24 17.67 -8.91
C SER A 192 -2.56 18.04 -7.46
N MET A 193 -3.59 17.44 -6.85
CA MET A 193 -3.93 17.64 -5.43
C MET A 193 -3.43 16.50 -4.53
N SER A 194 -2.77 15.49 -5.09
CA SER A 194 -2.27 14.31 -4.36
C SER A 194 -0.77 14.43 -4.04
N SER A 195 -0.25 13.49 -3.26
CA SER A 195 1.19 13.38 -2.99
C SER A 195 2.05 13.21 -4.25
N LEU A 196 1.49 12.75 -5.38
CA LEU A 196 2.22 12.66 -6.66
C LEU A 196 2.71 14.04 -7.16
N ALA A 197 2.04 15.12 -6.78
CA ALA A 197 2.40 16.50 -7.13
C ALA A 197 3.34 17.17 -6.12
N VAL A 198 3.69 16.46 -5.04
CA VAL A 198 4.62 16.90 -4.02
C VAL A 198 5.98 16.25 -4.28
N PRO A 199 7.07 17.03 -4.43
CA PRO A 199 8.41 16.44 -4.51
C PRO A 199 8.74 15.70 -3.22
N ILE A 200 8.94 14.39 -3.30
CA ILE A 200 9.34 13.54 -2.17
C ILE A 200 10.68 12.90 -2.52
N LYS A 201 11.77 13.44 -1.97
CA LYS A 201 13.14 13.00 -2.30
C LYS A 201 13.52 11.77 -1.46
N PRO A 202 13.70 10.58 -2.07
CA PRO A 202 14.03 9.38 -1.29
C PRO A 202 15.45 9.44 -0.74
N ASP A 203 15.63 9.14 0.54
CA ASP A 203 16.91 8.74 1.13
C ASP A 203 17.17 7.24 0.88
N ALA A 204 16.10 6.46 0.94
CA ALA A 204 16.07 5.06 0.55
C ALA A 204 14.73 4.76 -0.14
N HIS A 205 14.75 3.83 -1.08
CA HIS A 205 13.55 3.28 -1.67
C HIS A 205 13.80 1.84 -2.12
N ARG A 206 12.72 1.07 -2.21
CA ARG A 206 12.77 -0.31 -2.67
C ARG A 206 11.45 -0.65 -3.35
N SER A 207 11.51 -1.48 -4.38
CA SER A 207 10.32 -1.98 -5.05
C SER A 207 10.32 -3.49 -5.10
N ILE A 208 9.14 -4.09 -5.01
CA ILE A 208 8.89 -5.51 -5.26
C ILE A 208 7.92 -5.65 -6.45
N HIS A 209 8.05 -6.75 -7.20
CA HIS A 209 7.40 -6.92 -8.50
C HIS A 209 6.67 -8.27 -8.57
N ASP A 210 5.34 -8.20 -8.61
CA ASP A 210 4.46 -9.37 -8.80
C ASP A 210 4.20 -9.56 -10.30
N VAL A 211 4.95 -10.49 -10.89
CA VAL A 211 4.86 -10.81 -12.32
C VAL A 211 3.56 -11.52 -12.67
N GLU A 212 2.91 -12.20 -11.72
CA GLU A 212 1.63 -12.89 -11.95
C GLU A 212 0.46 -11.90 -11.98
N GLN A 213 0.44 -10.93 -11.05
CA GLN A 213 -0.62 -9.91 -11.00
C GLN A 213 -0.34 -8.69 -11.89
N CYS A 214 0.83 -8.63 -12.55
CA CYS A 214 1.34 -7.43 -13.20
C CYS A 214 1.23 -6.21 -12.26
N ALA A 215 1.84 -6.34 -11.09
CA ALA A 215 1.74 -5.36 -10.01
C ALA A 215 3.10 -5.04 -9.40
N SER A 216 3.19 -3.90 -8.73
CA SER A 216 4.37 -3.54 -7.96
C SER A 216 3.99 -2.80 -6.68
N VAL A 217 4.85 -2.88 -5.67
CA VAL A 217 4.84 -1.97 -4.53
C VAL A 217 6.19 -1.29 -4.44
N THR A 218 6.18 -0.01 -4.14
CA THR A 218 7.38 0.78 -3.86
C THR A 218 7.26 1.39 -2.47
N GLU A 219 8.25 1.12 -1.61
CA GLU A 219 8.49 1.85 -0.36
C GLU A 219 9.44 3.01 -0.65
N ILE A 220 9.08 4.22 -0.19
CA ILE A 220 9.94 5.40 -0.18
C ILE A 220 10.09 5.89 1.26
N ILE A 221 11.34 6.14 1.66
CA ILE A 221 11.72 6.73 2.94
C ILE A 221 12.41 8.06 2.63
N ALA A 222 11.76 9.17 2.97
CA ALA A 222 12.27 10.54 2.80
C ALA A 222 12.43 11.19 4.18
N ALA A 223 13.44 10.77 4.92
CA ALA A 223 13.73 11.16 6.30
C ALA A 223 14.49 12.49 6.42
N THR A 224 15.27 12.88 5.40
CA THR A 224 16.08 14.12 5.41
C THR A 224 15.37 15.33 4.81
N GLN A 225 14.15 15.14 4.32
CA GLN A 225 13.32 16.21 3.79
C GLN A 225 12.76 17.09 4.94
N GLU A 226 12.53 18.38 4.66
CA GLU A 226 11.98 19.33 5.65
C GLU A 226 10.64 18.85 6.21
N HIS A 227 9.80 18.29 5.36
CA HIS A 227 8.61 17.53 5.73
C HIS A 227 8.86 16.05 5.42
N PRO A 228 9.18 15.21 6.42
CA PRO A 228 9.54 13.83 6.19
C PRO A 228 8.34 12.98 5.77
N TYR A 229 8.59 11.96 4.93
CA TYR A 229 7.58 11.00 4.52
C TYR A 229 8.10 9.56 4.63
N VAL A 230 7.18 8.64 4.91
CA VAL A 230 7.33 7.21 4.59
C VAL A 230 6.06 6.79 3.87
N LEU A 231 6.19 6.18 2.69
CA LEU A 231 5.03 5.77 1.92
C LEU A 231 5.23 4.41 1.26
N HIS A 232 4.13 3.67 1.15
CA HIS A 232 4.00 2.50 0.29
C HIS A 232 3.04 2.84 -0.84
N THR A 233 3.46 2.59 -2.09
CA THR A 233 2.62 2.79 -3.27
C THR A 233 2.49 1.49 -4.05
N ARG A 234 1.27 0.97 -4.14
CA ARG A 234 0.88 -0.17 -4.96
C ARG A 234 0.37 0.30 -6.32
N ILE A 235 0.90 -0.27 -7.39
CA ILE A 235 0.47 0.00 -8.75
C ILE A 235 0.04 -1.30 -9.41
N LEU A 236 -1.19 -1.32 -9.94
CA LEU A 236 -1.70 -2.37 -10.82
C LEU A 236 -1.56 -1.93 -12.26
N TRP A 237 -0.63 -2.56 -12.97
CA TRP A 237 -0.33 -2.24 -14.35
C TRP A 237 -1.27 -2.99 -15.29
N GLN A 238 -1.48 -2.44 -16.47
CA GLN A 238 -2.29 -3.06 -17.51
C GLN A 238 -1.37 -3.77 -18.51
N ALA A 239 -1.24 -5.09 -18.38
CA ALA A 239 -0.50 -5.92 -19.33
C ALA A 239 -1.03 -5.76 -20.77
N THR A 240 -0.15 -5.80 -21.75
CA THR A 240 -0.55 -5.98 -23.16
C THR A 240 -1.04 -7.42 -23.39
N PRO A 241 -1.86 -7.68 -24.43
CA PRO A 241 -2.41 -9.03 -24.68
C PRO A 241 -1.36 -10.14 -24.89
N ASP A 242 -0.14 -9.76 -25.28
CA ASP A 242 1.01 -10.66 -25.44
C ASP A 242 1.81 -10.88 -24.14
N ASN A 243 1.43 -10.21 -23.03
CA ASN A 243 2.13 -10.20 -21.75
C ASN A 243 3.63 -9.80 -21.85
N LEU A 244 4.01 -9.07 -22.90
CA LEU A 244 5.40 -8.62 -23.12
C LEU A 244 5.64 -7.18 -22.67
N SER A 245 4.58 -6.41 -22.42
CA SER A 245 4.68 -5.01 -22.04
C SER A 245 3.48 -4.55 -21.20
N VAL A 246 3.45 -3.26 -20.91
CA VAL A 246 2.36 -2.58 -20.20
C VAL A 246 1.80 -1.48 -21.11
N SER A 247 0.48 -1.40 -21.16
CA SER A 247 -0.27 -0.41 -21.95
C SER A 247 -0.81 0.76 -21.12
N GLY A 248 -0.84 0.63 -19.80
CA GLY A 248 -1.40 1.63 -18.90
C GLY A 248 -1.38 1.23 -17.44
N ILE A 249 -2.13 1.97 -16.62
CA ILE A 249 -2.32 1.69 -15.19
C ILE A 249 -3.82 1.53 -14.91
N ASN A 250 -4.18 0.48 -14.18
CA ASN A 250 -5.54 0.24 -13.73
C ASN A 250 -5.84 0.93 -12.39
N LEU A 251 -4.88 0.90 -11.47
CA LEU A 251 -5.06 1.39 -10.11
C LEU A 251 -3.71 1.80 -9.52
N VAL A 252 -3.69 2.94 -8.83
CA VAL A 252 -2.64 3.31 -7.88
C VAL A 252 -3.26 3.45 -6.51
N GLU A 253 -2.72 2.74 -5.53
CA GLU A 253 -3.07 2.90 -4.12
C GLU A 253 -1.81 3.32 -3.36
N ALA A 254 -1.90 4.39 -2.58
CA ALA A 254 -0.81 4.87 -1.74
C ALA A 254 -1.27 4.97 -0.28
N VAL A 255 -0.43 4.47 0.62
CA VAL A 255 -0.46 4.89 2.03
C VAL A 255 0.71 5.82 2.24
N VAL A 256 0.41 7.10 2.44
CA VAL A 256 1.40 8.17 2.59
C VAL A 256 1.36 8.61 4.04
N THR A 257 2.48 8.46 4.75
CA THR A 257 2.55 8.85 6.16
C THR A 257 3.53 9.97 6.42
N ASP A 258 3.16 10.80 7.39
CA ASP A 258 3.96 11.91 7.89
C ASP A 258 3.70 12.18 9.39
N GLU A 259 4.11 13.36 9.88
CA GLU A 259 3.99 13.73 11.29
C GLU A 259 2.54 13.62 11.79
N GLY A 260 2.34 12.78 12.81
CA GLY A 260 1.04 12.55 13.42
C GLY A 260 0.45 11.18 13.09
N ASP A 261 1.00 10.46 12.12
CA ASP A 261 0.61 9.09 11.82
C ASP A 261 1.15 8.07 12.83
N TRP A 262 0.70 6.82 12.67
CA TRP A 262 0.96 5.75 13.61
C TRP A 262 2.46 5.56 13.85
N LEU A 263 2.90 5.93 15.06
CA LEU A 263 4.29 5.81 15.52
C LEU A 263 5.33 6.51 14.62
N PHE A 264 4.89 7.46 13.78
CA PHE A 264 5.69 7.98 12.68
C PHE A 264 7.04 8.57 13.12
N ASN A 265 8.11 8.04 12.52
CA ASN A 265 9.49 8.47 12.68
C ASN A 265 10.32 8.06 11.45
N ALA A 266 10.34 8.91 10.41
CA ALA A 266 11.08 8.63 9.18
C ALA A 266 12.58 8.36 9.39
N THR A 267 13.24 9.08 10.31
CA THR A 267 14.66 8.85 10.64
C THR A 267 14.86 7.47 11.28
N GLY A 268 13.95 7.07 12.17
CA GLY A 268 13.93 5.73 12.75
C GLY A 268 13.76 4.65 11.68
N THR A 269 12.82 4.84 10.75
CA THR A 269 12.61 3.95 9.60
C THR A 269 13.89 3.82 8.78
N LEU A 270 14.52 4.93 8.39
CA LEU A 270 15.75 4.91 7.60
C LEU A 270 16.89 4.15 8.32
N ASN A 271 17.08 4.42 9.62
CA ASN A 271 18.14 3.80 10.42
C ASN A 271 17.93 2.29 10.60
N LEU A 272 16.68 1.84 10.75
CA LEU A 272 16.36 0.42 10.91
C LEU A 272 16.37 -0.33 9.58
N ASN A 273 16.00 0.32 8.47
CA ASN A 273 16.08 -0.24 7.12
C ASN A 273 17.53 -0.37 6.61
N ALA A 274 18.42 0.57 6.95
CA ALA A 274 19.79 0.60 6.45
C ALA A 274 20.62 -0.71 6.63
N PRO A 275 20.57 -1.43 7.77
CA PRO A 275 21.31 -2.69 7.95
C PRO A 275 20.64 -3.92 7.33
N GLU A 276 19.42 -3.82 6.81
CA GLU A 276 18.70 -4.97 6.27
C GLU A 276 19.26 -5.44 4.93
N LYS A 277 19.10 -6.74 4.63
CA LYS A 277 19.55 -7.33 3.37
C LYS A 277 18.37 -7.76 2.52
N TRP A 278 18.20 -7.05 1.41
CA TRP A 278 17.12 -7.28 0.46
C TRP A 278 17.66 -7.78 -0.89
N ASP A 279 18.69 -8.62 -0.87
CA ASP A 279 19.20 -9.23 -2.10
C ASP A 279 18.16 -10.20 -2.71
N PRO A 280 18.13 -10.37 -4.04
CA PRO A 280 17.37 -11.44 -4.67
C PRO A 280 17.71 -12.80 -4.08
N ILE A 281 16.70 -13.59 -3.74
CA ILE A 281 16.86 -14.95 -3.24
C ILE A 281 17.30 -15.83 -4.41
N PRO A 282 18.34 -16.69 -4.25
CA PRO A 282 18.70 -17.65 -5.28
C PRO A 282 17.51 -18.54 -5.67
N VAL A 283 17.32 -18.80 -6.97
CA VAL A 283 16.14 -19.53 -7.49
C VAL A 283 15.85 -20.83 -6.72
N VAL A 284 16.89 -21.59 -6.35
CA VAL A 284 16.75 -22.86 -5.60
C VAL A 284 16.26 -22.70 -4.15
N ALA A 285 16.32 -21.49 -3.61
CA ALA A 285 15.89 -21.13 -2.27
C ALA A 285 14.65 -20.23 -2.26
N GLN A 286 14.11 -19.87 -3.44
CA GLN A 286 12.89 -19.10 -3.56
C GLN A 286 11.70 -19.95 -3.12
N GLU A 287 10.89 -19.38 -2.24
CA GLU A 287 9.60 -19.94 -1.87
C GLU A 287 8.56 -19.62 -2.94
N SER A 288 7.58 -20.50 -3.13
CA SER A 288 6.46 -20.21 -4.06
C SER A 288 5.67 -18.96 -3.63
N ARG A 289 5.08 -18.26 -4.60
CA ARG A 289 4.19 -17.10 -4.38
C ARG A 289 3.14 -17.37 -3.30
N ALA A 290 2.46 -18.53 -3.37
CA ALA A 290 1.44 -18.92 -2.40
C ALA A 290 2.00 -19.09 -0.97
N LYS A 291 3.21 -19.63 -0.84
CA LYS A 291 3.87 -19.80 0.46
C LYS A 291 4.25 -18.46 1.08
N ILE A 292 4.81 -17.54 0.28
CA ILE A 292 5.16 -16.18 0.72
C ILE A 292 3.88 -15.45 1.19
N GLN A 293 2.82 -15.48 0.39
CA GLN A 293 1.54 -14.87 0.75
C GLN A 293 0.98 -15.45 2.06
N SER A 294 1.03 -16.78 2.22
CA SER A 294 0.51 -17.44 3.42
C SER A 294 1.22 -17.03 4.72
N LEU A 295 2.49 -16.62 4.65
CA LEU A 295 3.24 -16.12 5.81
C LEU A 295 2.84 -14.68 6.16
N GLY A 296 2.62 -13.84 5.15
CA GLY A 296 1.99 -12.52 5.37
C GLY A 296 0.57 -12.65 5.93
N ASP A 297 -0.21 -13.63 5.46
CA ASP A 297 -1.53 -13.92 6.00
C ASP A 297 -1.50 -14.42 7.45
N TRP A 298 -0.51 -15.24 7.80
CA TRP A 298 -0.34 -15.74 9.16
C TRP A 298 -0.26 -14.60 10.18
N TYR A 299 0.43 -13.51 9.82
CA TYR A 299 0.58 -12.32 10.65
C TYR A 299 -0.75 -11.75 11.10
N PHE A 300 -1.63 -11.46 10.15
CA PHE A 300 -2.92 -10.87 10.44
C PHE A 300 -3.96 -11.88 10.92
N ASP A 301 -3.88 -13.13 10.47
CA ASP A 301 -4.76 -14.19 10.96
C ASP A 301 -4.55 -14.45 12.45
N ARG A 302 -3.29 -14.36 12.91
CA ARG A 302 -2.93 -14.48 14.33
C ARG A 302 -3.53 -13.36 15.19
N PHE A 303 -3.87 -12.21 14.62
CA PHE A 303 -4.58 -11.16 15.37
C PHE A 303 -6.02 -11.60 15.69
N GLY A 304 -6.67 -12.32 14.77
CA GLY A 304 -8.04 -12.79 14.90
C GLY A 304 -8.18 -14.13 15.62
N ASP A 305 -7.12 -14.94 15.61
CA ASP A 305 -7.10 -16.28 16.20
C ASP A 305 -5.73 -16.59 16.84
N VAL A 306 -5.65 -16.42 18.15
CA VAL A 306 -4.44 -16.70 18.93
C VAL A 306 -4.08 -18.19 18.97
N SER A 307 -5.06 -19.08 18.73
CA SER A 307 -4.86 -20.54 18.77
C SER A 307 -4.04 -21.06 17.59
N ARG A 308 -3.90 -20.26 16.53
CA ARG A 308 -3.03 -20.55 15.38
C ARG A 308 -1.55 -20.65 15.76
N GLY A 309 -1.15 -20.08 16.90
CA GLY A 309 0.25 -19.99 17.31
C GLY A 309 0.97 -18.79 16.69
N ASP A 310 2.19 -18.54 17.14
CA ASP A 310 2.94 -17.36 16.74
C ASP A 310 3.33 -17.39 15.26
N VAL A 311 3.54 -16.20 14.71
CA VAL A 311 4.04 -16.04 13.34
C VAL A 311 5.44 -16.65 13.27
N PRO A 312 5.75 -17.45 12.24
CA PRO A 312 7.09 -17.99 12.07
C PRO A 312 8.11 -16.88 11.76
N TRP A 313 8.74 -16.31 12.77
CA TRP A 313 9.77 -15.27 12.61
C TRP A 313 11.18 -15.84 12.67
N HIS A 314 12.10 -15.23 11.93
CA HIS A 314 13.52 -15.36 12.20
C HIS A 314 13.87 -14.77 13.56
N ALA A 315 14.86 -15.37 14.23
CA ALA A 315 15.37 -14.83 15.49
C ALA A 315 16.08 -13.47 15.37
N GLU A 316 16.59 -13.11 14.19
CA GLU A 316 17.35 -11.87 14.00
C GLU A 316 17.05 -11.19 12.64
N PRO A 317 16.68 -9.89 12.63
CA PRO A 317 16.39 -9.06 13.79
C PRO A 317 15.08 -9.45 14.48
N CYS A 318 15.05 -9.46 15.81
CA CYS A 318 13.83 -9.72 16.58
C CYS A 318 13.03 -8.43 16.85
N TYR A 319 12.63 -7.74 15.79
CA TYR A 319 11.71 -6.59 15.84
C TYR A 319 10.90 -6.46 14.55
N ARG A 320 9.76 -5.77 14.64
CA ARG A 320 9.02 -5.24 13.47
C ARG A 320 9.31 -3.75 13.37
N LEU A 321 9.52 -3.24 12.17
CA LEU A 321 9.66 -1.81 11.92
C LEU A 321 8.25 -1.22 11.82
N GLU A 322 7.77 -0.63 12.91
CA GLU A 322 6.43 -0.06 13.00
C GLU A 322 6.46 1.46 13.09
N GLY A 323 6.08 2.14 12.01
CA GLY A 323 6.13 3.61 11.94
C GLY A 323 7.53 4.19 12.13
N GLY A 324 8.59 3.39 12.10
CA GLY A 324 9.97 3.80 12.38
C GLY A 324 10.45 3.50 13.80
N LEU A 325 9.64 2.82 14.61
CA LEU A 325 10.05 2.26 15.89
C LEU A 325 10.28 0.75 15.78
N PRO A 326 11.30 0.19 16.47
CA PRO A 326 11.50 -1.25 16.52
C PRO A 326 10.54 -1.85 17.56
N ALA A 327 9.40 -2.40 17.11
CA ALA A 327 8.50 -3.15 17.97
C ALA A 327 9.14 -4.52 18.31
N ARG A 328 9.97 -4.51 19.36
CA ARG A 328 10.84 -5.62 19.74
C ARG A 328 10.05 -6.85 20.21
N GLY A 329 10.50 -8.01 19.75
CA GLY A 329 10.08 -9.30 20.28
C GLY A 329 11.04 -9.83 21.35
N THR A 330 10.80 -11.07 21.77
CA THR A 330 11.68 -11.84 22.64
C THR A 330 12.24 -13.02 21.86
N LYS A 331 13.57 -13.12 21.78
CA LYS A 331 14.25 -14.24 21.14
C LYS A 331 14.12 -15.51 21.96
N GLN A 332 13.75 -16.61 21.33
CA GLN A 332 13.69 -17.95 21.92
C GLN A 332 14.33 -18.96 20.95
N GLY A 333 15.59 -19.29 21.19
CA GLY A 333 16.36 -20.15 20.27
C GLY A 333 16.49 -19.50 18.88
N GLU A 334 15.96 -20.19 17.87
CA GLU A 334 15.96 -19.79 16.46
C GLU A 334 14.68 -19.01 16.04
N ASP A 335 13.84 -18.66 17.00
CA ASP A 335 12.58 -17.95 16.79
C ASP A 335 12.56 -16.59 17.51
N CYS A 336 11.73 -15.68 17.01
CA CYS A 336 11.40 -14.41 17.65
C CYS A 336 9.90 -14.37 17.99
N ILE A 337 9.57 -14.13 19.26
CA ILE A 337 8.19 -14.11 19.75
C ILE A 337 7.74 -12.67 19.99
N HIS A 338 6.66 -12.26 19.33
CA HIS A 338 6.11 -10.91 19.45
C HIS A 338 4.84 -10.88 20.31
N VAL A 339 4.69 -9.83 21.11
CA VAL A 339 3.39 -9.46 21.65
C VAL A 339 2.59 -8.82 20.52
N MET A 340 1.46 -9.42 20.17
CA MET A 340 0.61 -8.98 19.06
C MET A 340 -0.83 -8.81 19.53
N PRO A 341 -1.63 -7.97 18.86
CA PRO A 341 -3.06 -7.86 19.14
C PRO A 341 -3.76 -9.23 19.16
N ALA A 342 -4.81 -9.31 19.96
CA ALA A 342 -5.70 -10.45 20.02
C ALA A 342 -7.13 -9.91 19.99
N SER A 343 -7.90 -10.24 18.95
CA SER A 343 -9.30 -9.89 18.64
C SER A 343 -9.54 -9.08 17.37
N ILE A 344 -8.50 -8.63 16.66
CA ILE A 344 -8.67 -7.82 15.44
C ILE A 344 -8.72 -8.75 14.24
N LYS A 345 -9.77 -8.60 13.41
CA LYS A 345 -9.88 -9.31 12.13
C LYS A 345 -9.62 -8.32 11.00
N ILE A 346 -8.70 -8.69 10.10
CA ILE A 346 -8.40 -7.91 8.90
C ILE A 346 -8.82 -8.75 7.68
N PRO A 347 -10.10 -8.65 7.25
CA PRO A 347 -10.66 -9.54 6.24
C PRO A 347 -10.35 -9.12 4.80
N TYR A 348 -10.07 -7.84 4.55
CA TYR A 348 -9.85 -7.31 3.21
C TYR A 348 -8.39 -6.97 3.00
N ARG A 349 -7.68 -7.88 2.31
CA ARG A 349 -6.25 -7.79 2.02
C ARG A 349 -6.04 -7.77 0.52
N ARG A 350 -5.14 -6.90 0.07
CA ARG A 350 -4.76 -6.74 -1.33
C ARG A 350 -3.25 -6.92 -1.41
N TYR A 351 -2.78 -7.77 -2.30
CA TYR A 351 -1.42 -8.27 -2.25
C TYR A 351 -0.58 -7.77 -3.43
N VAL A 352 0.73 -7.72 -3.21
CA VAL A 352 1.78 -7.80 -4.23
C VAL A 352 2.81 -8.77 -3.70
N VAL A 353 3.07 -9.86 -4.43
CA VAL A 353 3.98 -10.91 -4.00
C VAL A 353 5.11 -11.07 -5.02
N ASP A 354 6.35 -11.03 -4.55
CA ASP A 354 7.55 -11.18 -5.37
C ASP A 354 8.41 -12.35 -4.90
N GLU A 355 8.42 -13.43 -5.67
CA GLU A 355 9.20 -14.64 -5.39
C GLU A 355 10.71 -14.39 -5.44
N GLU A 356 11.18 -13.53 -6.34
CA GLU A 356 12.61 -13.21 -6.46
C GLU A 356 13.12 -12.51 -5.21
N MET A 357 12.28 -11.63 -4.65
CA MET A 357 12.58 -10.90 -3.43
C MET A 357 12.05 -11.62 -2.18
N GLY A 358 11.47 -12.83 -2.30
CA GLY A 358 10.80 -13.50 -1.19
C GLY A 358 9.91 -12.56 -0.39
N ALA A 359 9.14 -11.69 -1.03
CA ALA A 359 8.49 -10.58 -0.35
C ALA A 359 6.99 -10.56 -0.64
N VAL A 360 6.21 -10.10 0.34
CA VAL A 360 4.80 -9.79 0.16
C VAL A 360 4.49 -8.46 0.82
N ASP A 361 3.90 -7.56 0.05
CA ASP A 361 3.21 -6.42 0.61
C ASP A 361 1.71 -6.71 0.66
N ILE A 362 1.09 -6.31 1.76
CA ILE A 362 -0.34 -6.39 1.97
C ILE A 362 -0.83 -4.96 2.17
N PHE A 363 -1.73 -4.49 1.31
CA PHE A 363 -2.56 -3.30 1.51
C PHE A 363 -3.88 -3.69 2.13
N MET A 364 -4.33 -2.94 3.12
CA MET A 364 -5.60 -3.19 3.79
C MET A 364 -6.19 -1.93 4.41
N GLY A 365 -7.34 -2.14 5.03
CA GLY A 365 -7.93 -1.20 5.96
C GLY A 365 -7.84 -1.76 7.37
N PHE A 366 -7.02 -1.17 8.24
CA PHE A 366 -6.81 -1.63 9.62
C PHE A 366 -7.94 -1.13 10.54
N PRO A 367 -8.81 -2.01 11.05
CA PRO A 367 -9.92 -1.58 11.91
C PRO A 367 -9.42 -1.15 13.29
N GLY A 368 -9.80 0.05 13.73
CA GLY A 368 -9.48 0.54 15.08
C GLY A 368 -8.04 1.02 15.26
N LEU A 369 -7.29 1.23 14.16
CA LEU A 369 -5.98 1.89 14.21
C LEU A 369 -6.11 3.31 14.79
N ASP A 370 -7.00 4.12 14.22
CA ASP A 370 -7.34 5.45 14.73
C ASP A 370 -8.55 5.36 15.67
N ARG A 371 -8.32 5.61 16.96
CA ARG A 371 -9.34 5.51 18.01
C ARG A 371 -10.46 6.51 17.84
N THR A 372 -10.23 7.61 17.11
CA THR A 372 -11.28 8.60 16.80
C THR A 372 -12.27 8.09 15.75
N GLN A 373 -11.88 7.07 14.98
CA GLN A 373 -12.65 6.52 13.85
C GLN A 373 -13.40 5.23 14.22
N GLY A 374 -13.37 4.80 15.48
CA GLY A 374 -14.04 3.58 15.94
C GLY A 374 -13.47 2.34 15.28
N LEU A 375 -14.27 1.60 14.52
CA LEU A 375 -13.85 0.42 13.75
C LEU A 375 -13.71 0.68 12.26
N ALA A 376 -13.75 1.95 11.82
CA ALA A 376 -13.53 2.26 10.43
C ALA A 376 -12.13 1.78 9.99
N PRO A 377 -12.01 1.21 8.78
CA PRO A 377 -10.74 0.71 8.27
C PRO A 377 -9.80 1.87 7.94
N MET A 378 -8.71 2.02 8.68
CA MET A 378 -7.69 3.04 8.39
C MET A 378 -6.69 2.56 7.34
N PRO A 379 -6.12 3.46 6.50
CA PRO A 379 -5.16 3.07 5.48
C PRO A 379 -3.91 2.44 6.11
N ASP A 380 -3.57 1.24 5.68
CA ASP A 380 -2.46 0.48 6.25
C ASP A 380 -1.82 -0.41 5.19
N SER A 381 -0.49 -0.49 5.21
CA SER A 381 0.30 -1.38 4.37
C SER A 381 1.44 -2.00 5.16
N HIS A 382 1.57 -3.33 5.05
CA HIS A 382 2.64 -4.11 5.67
C HIS A 382 3.46 -4.84 4.60
N LEU A 383 4.75 -4.53 4.54
CA LEU A 383 5.73 -5.18 3.68
C LEU A 383 6.55 -6.19 4.47
N PHE A 384 6.49 -7.44 4.04
CA PHE A 384 7.20 -8.55 4.67
C PHE A 384 8.31 -9.09 3.75
N ARG A 385 9.49 -9.35 4.33
CA ARG A 385 10.48 -10.27 3.74
C ARG A 385 10.27 -11.66 4.33
N VAL A 386 10.35 -12.67 3.49
CA VAL A 386 10.30 -14.09 3.82
C VAL A 386 11.57 -14.77 3.32
N GLU A 387 12.21 -15.52 4.21
CA GLU A 387 13.41 -16.30 3.89
C GLU A 387 13.31 -17.66 4.58
N GLY A 388 13.58 -18.76 3.87
CA GLY A 388 13.56 -20.11 4.46
C GLY A 388 12.26 -20.43 5.22
N GLY A 389 11.12 -20.05 4.66
CA GLY A 389 9.80 -20.29 5.25
C GLY A 389 9.45 -19.47 6.50
N LYS A 390 10.24 -18.45 6.86
CA LYS A 390 9.99 -17.56 8.01
C LYS A 390 10.00 -16.08 7.61
N VAL A 391 9.23 -15.26 8.31
CA VAL A 391 9.25 -13.80 8.17
C VAL A 391 10.55 -13.26 8.76
N ARG A 392 11.28 -12.47 7.96
CA ARG A 392 12.58 -11.90 8.30
C ARG A 392 12.50 -10.43 8.69
N TYR A 393 11.78 -9.65 7.88
CA TYR A 393 11.59 -8.21 8.05
C TYR A 393 10.11 -7.89 7.91
N CYS A 394 9.66 -6.84 8.59
CA CYS A 394 8.30 -6.33 8.52
C CYS A 394 8.35 -4.81 8.66
N HIS A 395 7.87 -4.12 7.62
CA HIS A 395 7.76 -2.66 7.59
C HIS A 395 6.28 -2.30 7.55
N THR A 396 5.87 -1.35 8.40
CA THR A 396 4.49 -0.88 8.45
C THR A 396 4.41 0.61 8.14
N VAL A 397 3.41 0.95 7.33
CA VAL A 397 3.04 2.32 7.01
C VAL A 397 1.54 2.44 7.22
N SER A 398 1.12 3.22 8.22
CA SER A 398 -0.27 3.30 8.66
C SER A 398 -0.67 4.76 8.87
N ALA A 399 -1.62 5.23 8.07
CA ALA A 399 -2.08 6.61 8.11
C ALA A 399 -3.28 6.77 9.06
N CYS A 400 -3.35 7.92 9.72
CA CYS A 400 -4.36 8.27 10.70
C CYS A 400 -5.14 9.51 10.24
N VAL A 401 -6.38 9.61 10.70
CA VAL A 401 -7.23 10.79 10.41
C VAL A 401 -6.92 11.90 11.41
N THR A 402 -6.71 11.52 12.67
CA THR A 402 -6.30 12.42 13.75
C THR A 402 -4.86 12.14 14.14
N ALA A 403 -4.06 13.19 14.31
CA ALA A 403 -2.69 13.07 14.81
C ALA A 403 -2.62 12.25 16.11
N GLY A 404 -1.65 11.34 16.19
CA GLY A 404 -1.51 10.36 17.26
C GLY A 404 -2.53 9.21 17.19
N CYS A 405 -3.31 9.10 16.11
CA CYS A 405 -4.29 8.04 15.89
C CYS A 405 -5.32 7.91 17.02
N GLY A 406 -5.65 9.04 17.67
CA GLY A 406 -6.55 9.06 18.83
C GLY A 406 -6.00 8.37 20.07
N ILE A 407 -4.74 7.93 20.07
CA ILE A 407 -4.00 7.68 21.30
C ILE A 407 -3.52 9.06 21.74
N GLY A 408 -4.25 9.71 22.65
CA GLY A 408 -3.86 11.04 23.16
C GLY A 408 -2.39 11.08 23.59
N GLU A 409 -1.78 12.27 23.72
CA GLU A 409 -0.33 12.47 23.95
C GLU A 409 0.31 11.31 24.71
N ILE A 410 0.91 10.39 23.96
CA ILE A 410 1.72 9.35 24.57
C ILE A 410 3.00 10.08 24.98
N GLU A 411 3.19 10.31 26.27
CA GLU A 411 4.53 10.53 26.83
C GLU A 411 5.33 9.27 26.53
N TRP A 412 5.94 9.23 25.34
CA TRP A 412 6.92 8.24 25.01
C TRP A 412 8.14 8.50 25.91
N PRO A 413 8.59 7.53 26.71
CA PRO A 413 9.80 7.69 27.50
C PRO A 413 10.96 7.94 26.54
N ASP A 414 11.36 9.21 26.49
CA ASP A 414 12.52 9.81 25.84
C ASP A 414 12.61 9.72 24.30
N ARG A 415 12.13 10.79 23.65
CA ARG A 415 12.80 11.37 22.47
C ARG A 415 14.15 11.99 22.89
N ARG A 416 15.15 11.16 23.20
CA ARG A 416 16.54 11.61 23.41
C ARG A 416 17.53 10.76 22.64
#